data_AF-E7FN21-F1
#
_entry.id   AF-E7FN21-F1
#
_cell.length_a   1.000
_cell.length_b   1.000
_cell.length_c   1.000
_cell.angle_alpha   90.00
_cell.angle_beta   90.00
_cell.angle_gamma   90.00
#
_symmetry.space_group_name_H-M   'P 1'
#
loop_
_entity.id
_entity.type
_entity.pdbx_description
1 polymer ?
#
loop_
_entity_poly.entity_id
_entity_poly.type
_entity_poly.pdbx_seq_one_letter_code
_entity_poly.pdbx_strand_id
1 'polypeptide(L)'
;MSKSSRTSYEQRFWEMNDSKSWLDQKLGQKTKYLCYPVGRCSNQTTIATQKSRYARAMTTQPGSANAGEGIYGLKRVRIVPNISDSGFVQLISTGC
;
A
#
# COMPACT_ATOMS: atom_id res chain seq x y z
N MET A 1 4.67 -29.18 5.27
CA MET A 1 5.46 -27.92 5.33
C MET A 1 4.54 -26.80 5.81
N SER A 2 4.67 -26.36 7.06
CA SER A 2 3.81 -25.32 7.64
C SER A 2 4.24 -23.94 7.14
N LYS A 3 3.39 -23.28 6.33
CA LYS A 3 3.60 -21.89 5.89
C LYS A 3 3.27 -20.92 7.05
N SER A 4 4.17 -20.80 8.01
CA SER A 4 4.10 -19.72 9.01
C SER A 4 4.53 -18.40 8.36
N SER A 5 3.59 -17.71 7.71
CA SER A 5 3.83 -16.44 6.99
C SER A 5 3.94 -15.22 7.92
N ARG A 6 4.65 -15.36 9.04
CA ARG A 6 5.06 -14.23 9.88
C ARG A 6 6.52 -13.93 9.61
N THR A 7 6.78 -13.12 8.59
CA THR A 7 8.09 -12.47 8.43
C THR A 7 8.43 -11.69 9.71
N SER A 8 9.70 -11.51 10.05
CA SER A 8 10.07 -10.73 11.24
C SER A 8 9.90 -9.23 10.99
N TYR A 9 10.03 -8.39 12.03
CA TYR A 9 10.07 -6.94 11.83
C TYR A 9 11.25 -6.55 10.94
N GLU A 10 12.42 -7.12 11.19
CA GLU A 10 13.66 -6.86 10.44
C GLU A 10 13.49 -7.18 8.97
N GLN A 11 12.91 -8.33 8.64
CA GLN A 11 12.67 -8.70 7.23
C GLN A 11 11.75 -7.68 6.55
N ARG A 12 10.66 -7.26 7.20
CA ARG A 12 9.74 -6.26 6.61
C ARG A 12 10.44 -4.92 6.36
N PHE A 13 11.24 -4.47 7.32
CA PHE A 13 12.00 -3.24 7.18
C PHE A 13 13.03 -3.34 6.04
N TRP A 14 13.74 -4.48 5.96
CA TRP A 14 14.69 -4.74 4.89
C TRP A 14 14.03 -4.71 3.50
N GLU A 15 12.94 -5.47 3.29
CA GLU A 15 12.19 -5.50 2.03
C GLU A 15 11.76 -4.09 1.59
N MET A 16 11.24 -3.31 2.54
CA MET A 16 10.75 -1.95 2.30
C MET A 16 11.87 -0.96 1.97
N ASN A 17 13.00 -1.04 2.68
CA ASN A 17 14.11 -0.11 2.52
C ASN A 17 14.98 -0.44 1.30
N ASP A 18 15.20 -1.73 1.02
CA ASP A 18 15.99 -2.19 -0.12
C ASP A 18 15.29 -1.85 -1.44
N SER A 19 14.02 -2.23 -1.59
CA SER A 19 13.22 -1.88 -2.77
C SER A 19 13.10 -0.38 -2.99
N LYS A 20 12.93 0.41 -1.91
CA LYS A 20 12.93 1.88 -1.98
C LYS A 20 14.26 2.42 -2.49
N SER A 21 15.37 1.96 -1.93
CA SER A 21 16.72 2.42 -2.30
C SER A 21 17.03 2.09 -3.76
N TRP A 22 16.62 0.90 -4.21
CA TRP A 22 16.74 0.48 -5.60
C TRP A 22 15.96 1.40 -6.54
N LEU A 23 14.69 1.69 -6.24
CA LEU A 23 13.85 2.60 -7.05
C LEU A 23 14.42 4.02 -7.08
N ASP A 24 14.86 4.53 -5.92
CA ASP A 24 15.42 5.87 -5.79
C ASP A 24 16.70 6.02 -6.62
N GLN A 25 17.58 5.00 -6.61
CA GLN A 25 18.80 5.00 -7.41
C GLN A 25 18.54 4.85 -8.90
N LYS A 26 17.67 3.92 -9.31
CA LYS A 26 17.46 3.57 -10.72
C LYS A 26 16.63 4.59 -11.48
N LEU A 27 15.73 5.29 -10.79
CA LEU A 27 14.85 6.28 -11.39
C LEU A 27 15.24 7.73 -11.04
N GLY A 28 16.29 7.93 -10.24
CA GLY A 28 16.72 9.26 -9.81
C GLY A 28 15.64 10.00 -9.02
N GLN A 29 14.92 9.29 -8.16
CA GLN A 29 13.70 9.80 -7.51
C GLN A 29 13.72 9.64 -6.00
N LYS A 30 12.66 10.14 -5.35
CA LYS A 30 12.34 9.84 -3.95
C LYS A 30 11.00 9.11 -3.91
N THR A 31 11.03 7.80 -3.70
CA THR A 31 9.86 6.94 -3.63
C THR A 31 9.10 7.24 -2.34
N LYS A 32 7.84 7.66 -2.47
CA LYS A 32 7.03 8.17 -1.33
C LYS A 32 5.90 7.24 -0.93
N TYR A 33 5.48 6.35 -1.82
CA TYR A 33 4.26 5.56 -1.65
C TYR A 33 4.57 4.07 -1.63
N LEU A 34 3.87 3.34 -0.78
CA LEU A 34 3.96 1.89 -0.66
C LEU A 34 2.58 1.25 -0.84
N CYS A 35 2.48 0.20 -1.65
CA CYS A 35 1.32 -0.68 -1.67
C CYS A 35 1.69 -1.98 -0.95
N TYR A 36 0.99 -2.32 0.14
CA TYR A 36 1.28 -3.58 0.82
C TYR A 36 0.95 -4.77 -0.09
N PRO A 37 1.85 -5.76 -0.22
CA PRO A 37 1.55 -7.00 -0.92
C PRO A 37 0.26 -7.62 -0.37
N VAL A 38 -0.64 -8.01 -1.27
CA VAL A 38 -1.98 -8.53 -0.96
C VAL A 38 -2.81 -7.69 0.04
N GLY A 39 -2.47 -6.41 0.20
CA GLY A 39 -3.16 -5.47 1.09
C GLY A 39 -3.01 -5.72 2.59
N ARG A 40 -2.13 -6.64 3.01
CA ARG A 40 -1.98 -6.99 4.43
C ARG A 40 -1.05 -6.02 5.15
N CYS A 41 -1.56 -5.40 6.22
CA CYS A 41 -0.76 -4.59 7.14
C CYS A 41 -1.06 -4.99 8.60
N SER A 42 -0.01 -5.21 9.38
CA SER A 42 -0.05 -5.35 10.84
C SER A 42 0.62 -4.16 11.49
N ASN A 43 0.50 -4.00 12.82
CA ASN A 43 1.21 -2.94 13.55
C ASN A 43 2.73 -2.95 13.27
N GLN A 44 3.36 -4.13 13.23
CA GLN A 44 4.79 -4.24 12.88
C GLN A 44 5.09 -3.78 11.44
N THR A 45 4.16 -4.03 10.51
CA THR A 45 4.29 -3.59 9.10
C THR A 45 4.18 -2.07 9.00
N THR A 46 3.25 -1.47 9.74
CA THR A 46 3.10 0.00 9.81
C THR A 46 4.33 0.66 10.43
N ILE A 47 4.88 0.08 11.51
CA ILE A 47 6.14 0.58 12.12
C ILE A 47 7.29 0.50 11.11
N ALA A 48 7.46 -0.63 10.42
CA ALA A 48 8.49 -0.79 9.39
C ALA A 48 8.32 0.23 8.25
N THR A 49 7.08 0.51 7.84
CA THR A 49 6.74 1.51 6.80
C THR A 49 7.17 2.91 7.22
N GLN A 50 6.83 3.29 8.46
CA GLN A 50 7.21 4.58 9.04
C GLN A 50 8.74 4.71 9.16
N LYS A 51 9.42 3.66 9.62
CA LYS A 51 10.89 3.63 9.76
C LYS A 51 11.60 3.69 8.41
N SER A 52 11.00 3.11 7.37
CA SER A 52 11.49 3.19 5.98
C SER A 52 11.20 4.54 5.30
N ARG A 53 10.59 5.50 6.03
CA ARG A 53 10.31 6.87 5.59
C ARG A 53 9.45 6.97 4.32
N TYR A 54 8.53 6.02 4.13
CA TYR A 54 7.43 6.22 3.19
C TYR A 54 6.53 7.35 3.70
N ALA A 55 5.99 8.16 2.78
CA ALA A 55 5.06 9.23 3.13
C ALA A 55 3.65 8.69 3.37
N ARG A 56 3.23 7.69 2.57
CA ARG A 56 1.90 7.07 2.67
C ARG A 56 1.93 5.61 2.23
N ALA A 57 0.96 4.82 2.69
CA ALA A 57 0.80 3.43 2.25
C ALA A 57 -0.67 3.02 2.08
N MET A 58 -0.91 2.09 1.15
CA MET A 58 -2.24 1.65 0.73
C MET A 58 -2.49 0.18 1.02
N THR A 59 -3.73 -0.14 1.40
CA THR A 59 -4.23 -1.51 1.58
C THR A 59 -5.07 -1.96 0.38
N THR A 60 -5.75 -3.10 0.47
CA THR A 60 -6.81 -3.50 -0.47
C THR A 60 -8.21 -3.33 0.13
N GLN A 61 -8.35 -2.63 1.27
CA GLN A 61 -9.66 -2.33 1.81
C GLN A 61 -10.42 -1.44 0.83
N PRO A 62 -11.67 -1.79 0.46
CA PRO A 62 -12.45 -1.02 -0.49
C PRO A 62 -12.87 0.34 0.10
N GLY A 63 -12.92 1.36 -0.75
CA GLY A 63 -13.41 2.70 -0.41
C GLY A 63 -12.53 3.83 -0.93
N SER A 64 -13.09 5.03 -0.93
CA SER A 64 -12.34 6.27 -1.13
C SER A 64 -11.45 6.55 0.08
N ALA A 65 -10.17 6.81 -0.18
CA ALA A 65 -9.24 7.22 0.86
C ALA A 65 -9.51 8.68 1.27
N ASN A 66 -9.46 8.96 2.58
CA ASN A 66 -9.53 10.34 3.09
C ASN A 66 -8.45 10.61 4.15
N ALA A 67 -8.24 11.90 4.47
CA ALA A 67 -7.18 12.32 5.38
C ALA A 67 -7.39 11.86 6.84
N GLY A 68 -8.63 11.52 7.24
CA GLY A 68 -8.98 11.06 8.58
C GLY A 68 -8.68 9.58 8.84
N GLU A 69 -8.46 8.76 7.80
CA GLU A 69 -8.29 7.30 7.90
C GLU A 69 -6.86 6.84 8.22
N GLY A 70 -5.94 7.79 8.42
CA GLY A 70 -4.52 7.52 8.67
C GLY A 70 -3.72 7.30 7.39
N ILE A 71 -2.45 7.73 7.42
CA ILE A 71 -1.62 7.86 6.21
C ILE A 71 -1.01 6.54 5.72
N TYR A 72 -1.02 5.47 6.52
CA TYR A 72 -0.43 4.17 6.20
C TYR A 72 -1.44 3.03 6.04
N GLY A 73 -2.72 3.36 5.90
CA GLY A 73 -3.82 2.41 5.77
C GLY A 73 -4.83 2.80 4.70
N LEU A 74 -4.41 3.62 3.72
CA LEU A 74 -5.35 4.22 2.76
C LEU A 74 -6.10 3.13 1.98
N LYS A 75 -7.42 3.32 1.87
CA LYS A 75 -8.30 2.46 1.08
C LYS A 75 -8.04 2.62 -0.43
N ARG A 76 -8.48 1.64 -1.21
CA ARG A 76 -8.41 1.70 -2.68
C ARG A 76 -9.74 1.28 -3.28
N VAL A 77 -10.11 1.97 -4.34
CA VAL A 77 -11.23 1.60 -5.20
C VAL A 77 -10.75 0.54 -6.20
N ARG A 78 -11.39 -0.63 -6.20
CA ARG A 78 -11.00 -1.74 -7.09
C ARG A 78 -11.69 -1.60 -8.45
N ILE A 79 -10.90 -1.40 -9.49
CA ILE A 79 -11.39 -1.48 -10.88
C ILE A 79 -11.58 -2.96 -11.24
N VAL A 80 -12.74 -3.28 -11.84
CA VAL A 80 -13.09 -4.63 -12.28
C VAL A 80 -13.17 -4.72 -13.80
N PRO A 81 -12.89 -5.89 -14.40
CA PRO A 81 -13.07 -6.09 -15.83
C PRO A 81 -14.49 -5.75 -16.29
N ASN A 82 -14.63 -5.26 -17.52
CA ASN A 82 -15.91 -4.96 -18.17
C ASN A 82 -16.78 -3.92 -17.47
N ILE A 83 -16.20 -3.07 -16.61
CA ILE A 83 -16.90 -1.89 -16.10
C ILE A 83 -17.21 -0.94 -17.27
N SER A 84 -18.45 -0.46 -17.37
CA SER A 84 -18.82 0.57 -18.34
C SER A 84 -18.24 1.93 -17.94
N ASP A 85 -18.15 2.87 -18.86
CA ASP A 85 -17.74 4.25 -18.55
C ASP A 85 -18.64 4.87 -17.47
N SER A 86 -19.95 4.66 -17.57
CA SER A 86 -20.91 5.10 -16.54
C SER A 86 -20.68 4.42 -15.19
N GLY A 87 -20.37 3.13 -15.18
CA GLY A 87 -20.04 2.37 -13.98
C GLY A 87 -18.75 2.85 -13.35
N PHE A 88 -17.74 3.21 -14.16
CA PHE A 88 -16.48 3.77 -13.70
C PHE A 88 -16.68 5.14 -13.07
N VAL A 89 -17.43 6.03 -13.73
CA VAL A 89 -17.77 7.37 -13.19
C VAL A 89 -18.49 7.25 -11.85
N GLN A 90 -19.47 6.34 -11.74
CA GLN A 90 -20.16 6.08 -10.48
C GLN A 90 -19.17 5.60 -9.41
N LEU A 91 -18.37 4.58 -9.73
CA LEU A 91 -17.40 3.96 -8.83
C LEU A 91 -16.39 4.96 -8.24
N ILE A 92 -15.86 5.88 -9.04
CA ILE A 92 -14.92 6.91 -8.54
C ILE A 92 -15.62 8.04 -7.77
N SER A 93 -16.91 8.26 -8.01
CA SER A 93 -17.71 9.29 -7.32
C SER A 93 -18.15 8.83 -5.92
N THR A 94 -18.45 7.54 -5.76
CA THR A 94 -18.94 6.94 -4.50
C THR A 94 -17.83 6.27 -3.71
N GLY A 95 -16.76 5.81 -4.37
CA GLY A 95 -15.72 4.99 -3.75
C GLY A 95 -16.09 3.51 -3.58
N CYS A 96 -17.28 3.10 -4.03
CA CYS A 96 -17.78 1.73 -3.98
C CYS A 96 -18.81 1.45 -5.09
#